data_AF-A0A5J5A4M4-F1
#
_entry.id   AF-A0A5J5A4M4-F1
#
_cell.length_a   1.000
_cell.length_b   1.000
_cell.length_c   1.000
_cell.angle_alpha   90.00
_cell.angle_beta   90.00
_cell.angle_gamma   90.00
#
_symmetry.space_group_name_H-M   'P 1'
#
loop_
_entity.id
_entity.type
_entity.pdbx_description
1 polymer ?
#
loop_
_entity_poly.entity_id
_entity_poly.type
_entity_poly.pdbx_seq_one_letter_code
_entity_poly.pdbx_strand_id
1 'polypeptide(L)'
;MSEQFNQELSLSGKIPSGLFNAMFSFRGCWQKDAVVTKSLAFDGWIITLYDIELTRSQITLSEHVKQEVPSSWDAAALAEFIDKYGTHIVVGVKMGDKDVIHIKQLQN
;
A
#
# COMPACT_ATOMS: atom_id res chain seq x y z
N MET A 1 3.97 -14.34 2.77
CA MET A 1 2.81 -13.90 1.96
C MET A 1 2.88 -12.42 1.62
N SER A 2 2.96 -11.48 2.58
CA SER A 2 3.04 -10.03 2.28
C SER A 2 4.20 -9.67 1.33
N GLU A 3 5.38 -10.26 1.54
CA GLU A 3 6.55 -10.06 0.68
C GLU A 3 6.30 -10.54 -0.76
N GLN A 4 5.71 -11.72 -0.94
CA GLN A 4 5.35 -12.23 -2.27
C GLN A 4 4.31 -11.34 -2.95
N PHE A 5 3.26 -10.97 -2.23
CA PHE A 5 2.22 -10.08 -2.74
C PHE A 5 2.79 -8.71 -3.15
N ASN A 6 3.75 -8.17 -2.37
CA ASN A 6 4.46 -6.95 -2.72
C ASN A 6 5.27 -7.12 -4.02
N GLN A 7 5.99 -8.24 -4.18
CA GLN A 7 6.75 -8.52 -5.40
C GLN A 7 5.84 -8.59 -6.64
N GLU A 8 4.67 -9.20 -6.53
CA GLU A 8 3.66 -9.23 -7.60
C GLU A 8 3.17 -7.81 -7.98
N LEU A 9 3.21 -6.87 -7.03
CA LEU A 9 2.92 -5.45 -7.23
C LEU A 9 4.17 -4.60 -7.55
N SER A 10 5.32 -5.22 -7.85
CA SER A 10 6.60 -4.54 -8.08
C SER A 10 7.08 -3.66 -6.90
N LEU A 11 6.66 -4.01 -5.68
CA LEU A 11 7.10 -3.40 -4.42
C LEU A 11 8.16 -4.29 -3.75
N SER A 12 9.15 -3.67 -3.12
CA SER A 12 10.18 -4.38 -2.36
C SER A 12 9.85 -4.44 -0.87
N GLY A 13 10.24 -5.53 -0.20
CA GLY A 13 10.22 -5.64 1.26
C GLY A 13 9.04 -6.40 1.84
N LYS A 14 9.06 -6.56 3.17
CA LYS A 14 8.21 -7.50 3.91
C LYS A 14 6.97 -6.87 4.56
N ILE A 15 6.95 -5.54 4.66
CA ILE A 15 5.85 -4.80 5.29
C ILE A 15 4.61 -4.93 4.41
N PRO A 16 3.46 -5.36 4.96
CA PRO A 16 2.21 -5.44 4.21
C PRO A 16 1.85 -4.11 3.55
N SER A 17 1.63 -4.13 2.24
CA SER A 17 1.14 -2.95 1.51
C SER A 17 -0.28 -2.59 1.93
N GLY A 18 -0.70 -1.34 1.67
CA GLY A 18 -2.08 -0.91 1.92
C GLY A 18 -3.11 -1.79 1.20
N LEU A 19 -2.79 -2.26 -0.01
CA LEU A 19 -3.65 -3.15 -0.79
C LEU A 19 -3.80 -4.53 -0.13
N PHE A 20 -2.69 -5.08 0.40
CA PHE A 20 -2.71 -6.32 1.18
C PHE A 20 -3.56 -6.15 2.46
N ASN A 21 -3.36 -5.04 3.17
CA ASN A 21 -4.09 -4.76 4.40
C ASN A 21 -5.59 -4.61 4.12
N ALA A 22 -5.97 -3.93 3.04
CA ALA A 22 -7.36 -3.82 2.62
C ALA A 22 -7.95 -5.20 2.26
N MET A 23 -7.22 -6.01 1.48
CA MET A 23 -7.65 -7.35 1.07
C MET A 23 -7.96 -8.25 2.26
N PHE A 24 -7.08 -8.31 3.27
CA PHE A 24 -7.29 -9.17 4.44
C PHE A 24 -7.92 -8.46 5.64
N SER A 25 -8.45 -7.24 5.46
CA SER A 25 -9.05 -6.43 6.53
C SER A 25 -8.13 -6.26 7.75
N PHE A 26 -6.88 -5.88 7.51
CA PHE A 26 -5.92 -5.45 8.55
C PHE A 26 -6.11 -3.94 8.73
N ARG A 27 -6.98 -3.55 9.67
CA ARG A 27 -7.41 -2.16 9.84
C ARG A 27 -6.61 -1.39 10.90
N GLY A 28 -5.78 -2.09 11.66
CA GLY A 28 -4.97 -1.50 12.72
C GLY A 28 -3.48 -1.69 12.49
N CYS A 29 -2.77 -1.92 13.59
CA CYS A 29 -1.39 -2.35 13.56
C CYS A 29 -1.33 -3.77 12.96
N TRP A 30 -0.74 -3.91 11.78
CA TRP A 30 -0.71 -5.17 11.04
C TRP A 30 -0.12 -6.32 11.86
N GLN A 31 0.83 -6.04 12.77
CA GLN A 31 1.40 -7.04 13.66
C GLN A 31 0.34 -7.62 14.61
N LYS A 32 -0.57 -6.81 15.15
CA LYS A 32 -1.66 -7.28 16.02
C LYS A 32 -2.68 -8.09 15.24
N ASP A 33 -3.04 -7.62 14.05
CA ASP A 33 -3.98 -8.32 13.18
C ASP A 33 -3.41 -9.66 12.67
N ALA A 34 -2.10 -9.74 12.49
CA ALA A 34 -1.40 -10.98 12.15
C ALA A 34 -1.46 -12.02 13.28
N VAL A 35 -1.40 -11.60 14.55
CA VAL A 35 -1.44 -12.52 15.71
C VAL A 35 -2.76 -13.28 15.79
N VAL A 36 -3.90 -12.64 15.53
CA VAL A 36 -5.23 -13.29 15.57
C VAL A 36 -5.55 -14.07 14.27
N THR A 37 -4.67 -14.00 13.28
CA THR A 37 -4.85 -14.65 11.98
C THR A 37 -4.14 -16.00 11.98
N LYS A 38 -4.86 -17.08 11.70
CA LYS A 38 -4.30 -18.44 11.59
C LYS A 38 -3.70 -18.67 10.21
N SER A 39 -4.44 -18.33 9.16
CA SER A 39 -4.03 -18.58 7.78
C SER A 39 -4.66 -17.57 6.85
N LEU A 40 -3.93 -17.26 5.78
CA LEU A 40 -4.38 -16.41 4.68
C LEU A 40 -4.23 -17.21 3.39
N ALA A 41 -5.13 -16.99 2.44
CA ALA A 41 -5.05 -17.50 1.09
C ALA A 41 -5.63 -16.47 0.12
N PHE A 42 -5.06 -16.36 -1.07
CA PHE A 42 -5.66 -15.64 -2.17
C PHE A 42 -5.32 -16.37 -3.47
N ASP A 43 -6.22 -16.26 -4.44
CA ASP A 43 -6.04 -16.72 -5.81
C ASP A 43 -6.84 -15.80 -6.74
N GLY A 44 -6.44 -15.71 -8.01
CA GLY A 44 -7.15 -14.86 -8.94
C GLY A 44 -6.44 -14.64 -10.26
N TRP A 45 -7.15 -13.94 -11.14
CA TRP A 45 -6.71 -13.60 -12.48
C TRP A 45 -6.66 -12.09 -12.65
N ILE A 46 -5.55 -11.58 -13.18
CA ILE A 46 -5.34 -10.15 -13.45
C ILE A 46 -5.09 -10.01 -14.96
N ILE A 47 -5.97 -9.27 -15.64
CA ILE A 47 -5.80 -8.92 -17.05
C ILE A 47 -5.39 -7.45 -17.11
N THR A 48 -4.20 -7.20 -17.62
CA THR A 48 -3.69 -5.86 -17.87
C THR A 48 -3.98 -5.47 -19.32
N LEU A 49 -4.71 -4.36 -19.52
CA LEU A 49 -5.00 -3.79 -20.83
C LEU A 49 -3.99 -2.73 -21.24
N TYR A 50 -3.54 -1.90 -20.29
CA TYR A 50 -2.47 -0.93 -20.50
C TYR A 50 -1.79 -0.57 -19.19
N ASP A 51 -0.52 -0.17 -19.30
CA ASP A 51 0.32 0.25 -18.19
C ASP A 51 0.71 1.72 -18.34
N ILE A 52 0.60 2.48 -17.25
CA ILE A 52 1.07 3.86 -17.16
C ILE A 52 2.10 3.90 -16.04
N GLU A 53 3.32 4.34 -16.35
CA GLU A 53 4.38 4.50 -15.36
C GLU A 53 4.98 5.90 -15.44
N LEU A 54 5.26 6.50 -14.30
CA LEU A 54 6.03 7.74 -14.20
C LEU A 54 7.49 7.45 -14.53
N THR A 55 8.02 8.15 -15.52
CA THR A 55 9.43 8.10 -15.85
C THR A 55 10.24 8.57 -14.63
N ARG A 56 11.12 7.70 -14.09
CA ARG A 56 11.81 7.89 -12.80
C ARG A 56 12.67 9.15 -12.68
N SER A 57 12.85 9.93 -13.73
CA SER A 57 13.89 10.94 -13.79
C SER A 57 13.52 12.34 -13.26
N GLN A 58 12.25 12.74 -13.12
CA GLN A 58 11.92 14.14 -12.78
C GLN A 58 10.57 14.33 -12.05
N ILE A 59 10.39 13.75 -10.86
CA ILE A 59 9.20 14.02 -10.03
C ILE A 59 9.45 15.24 -9.15
N THR A 60 8.58 16.24 -9.24
CA THR A 60 8.58 17.41 -8.34
C THR A 60 7.27 17.47 -7.56
N LEU A 61 7.35 17.80 -6.27
CA LEU A 61 6.15 18.08 -5.48
C LEU A 61 5.42 19.31 -6.04
N SER A 62 4.09 19.31 -5.97
CA SER A 62 3.29 20.51 -6.23
C SER A 62 3.59 21.59 -5.18
N GLU A 63 3.47 22.86 -5.55
CA GLU A 63 3.80 23.97 -4.65
C GLU A 63 2.99 23.95 -3.34
N HIS A 64 1.70 23.58 -3.40
CA HIS A 64 0.89 23.48 -2.19
C HIS A 64 1.38 22.37 -1.25
N VAL A 65 1.79 21.20 -1.76
CA VAL A 65 2.35 20.13 -0.91
C VAL A 65 3.65 20.60 -0.27
N LYS A 66 4.52 21.27 -1.04
CA LYS A 66 5.79 21.80 -0.51
C LYS A 66 5.58 22.77 0.65
N GLN A 67 4.58 23.66 0.55
CA GLN A 67 4.26 24.64 1.59
C GLN A 67 3.73 23.98 2.87
N GLU A 68 3.10 22.82 2.76
CA GLU A 68 2.55 22.09 3.90
C GLU A 68 3.54 21.13 4.56
N VAL A 69 4.71 20.88 3.94
CA VAL A 69 5.78 20.11 4.60
C VAL A 69 6.30 20.92 5.80
N PRO A 70 6.31 20.35 7.02
CA PRO A 70 6.85 21.04 8.19
C PRO A 70 8.31 21.46 7.97
N SER A 71 8.62 22.74 8.19
CA SER A 71 9.97 23.29 8.00
C SER A 71 10.99 22.86 9.07
N SER A 72 10.51 22.24 10.15
CA SER A 72 11.31 21.74 11.26
C SER A 72 10.70 20.46 11.80
N TRP A 73 11.46 19.74 12.63
CA TRP A 73 10.97 18.53 13.28
C TRP A 73 9.88 18.86 14.31
N ASP A 74 8.65 18.48 14.01
CA ASP A 74 7.51 18.47 14.93
C ASP A 74 6.71 17.19 14.70
N ALA A 75 6.63 16.35 15.73
CA ALA A 75 5.98 15.05 15.64
C ALA A 75 4.47 15.16 15.33
N ALA A 76 3.79 16.18 15.87
CA ALA A 76 2.36 16.37 15.65
C ALA A 76 2.09 16.83 14.22
N ALA A 77 2.82 17.84 13.73
CA ALA A 77 2.69 18.34 12.36
C ALA A 77 3.07 17.29 11.31
N LEU A 78 4.08 16.45 11.58
CA LEU A 78 4.44 15.33 10.69
C LEU A 78 3.35 14.26 10.65
N ALA A 79 2.75 13.93 11.81
CA ALA A 79 1.63 12.99 11.86
C ALA A 79 0.43 13.51 11.08
N GLU A 80 0.10 14.80 11.21
CA GLU A 80 -0.98 15.45 10.46
C GLU A 80 -0.69 15.47 8.95
N PHE A 81 0.55 15.77 8.55
CA PHE A 81 0.97 15.71 7.14
C PHE A 81 0.79 14.30 6.55
N ILE A 82 1.21 13.26 7.30
CA ILE A 82 1.06 11.86 6.88
C ILE A 82 -0.41 11.45 6.82
N ASP A 83 -1.24 11.91 7.75
CA ASP A 83 -2.68 11.63 7.73
C ASP A 83 -3.36 12.29 6.53
N LYS A 84 -2.94 13.52 6.18
CA LYS A 84 -3.47 14.28 5.05
C LYS A 84 -3.02 13.76 3.68
N TYR A 85 -1.72 13.48 3.51
CA TYR A 85 -1.12 13.15 2.21
C TYR A 85 -0.80 11.66 2.03
N GLY A 86 -0.86 10.87 3.09
CA GLY A 86 -0.48 9.47 3.10
C GLY A 86 1.03 9.25 3.24
N THR A 87 1.44 8.00 3.02
CA THR A 87 2.82 7.53 3.24
C THR A 87 3.56 7.17 1.95
N HIS A 88 2.85 7.02 0.83
CA HIS A 88 3.38 6.53 -0.44
C HIS A 88 2.77 7.33 -1.60
N ILE A 89 3.51 7.44 -2.70
CA ILE A 89 3.00 7.97 -3.97
C ILE A 89 2.80 6.84 -4.98
N VAL A 90 1.82 7.00 -5.87
CA VAL A 90 1.60 6.07 -6.98
C VAL A 90 2.53 6.45 -8.13
N VAL A 91 3.53 5.61 -8.40
CA VAL A 91 4.50 5.82 -9.49
C VAL A 91 4.12 5.12 -10.79
N GLY A 92 3.10 4.29 -10.77
CA GLY A 92 2.57 3.61 -11.95
C GLY A 92 1.30 2.86 -11.62
N VAL A 93 0.47 2.64 -12.64
CA VAL A 93 -0.78 1.92 -12.56
C VAL A 93 -0.90 0.96 -13.74
N LYS A 94 -1.40 -0.23 -13.46
CA LYS A 94 -1.84 -1.21 -14.47
C LYS A 94 -3.35 -1.16 -14.52
N MET A 95 -3.91 -0.86 -15.68
CA MET A 95 -5.35 -0.77 -15.87
C MET A 95 -5.88 -1.97 -16.64
N GLY A 96 -7.00 -2.50 -16.18
CA GLY A 96 -7.64 -3.67 -16.77
C GLY A 96 -8.65 -4.27 -15.80
N ASP A 97 -8.75 -5.60 -15.80
CA ASP A 97 -9.69 -6.32 -14.96
C ASP A 97 -8.98 -7.22 -13.95
N LYS A 98 -9.65 -7.48 -12.83
CA LYS A 98 -9.14 -8.32 -11.75
C LYS A 98 -10.27 -9.08 -11.09
N ASP A 99 -10.19 -10.40 -11.16
CA ASP A 99 -11.02 -11.31 -10.38
C ASP A 99 -10.14 -12.02 -9.34
N VAL A 100 -10.34 -11.71 -8.06
CA VAL A 100 -9.50 -12.24 -6.96
C VAL A 100 -10.39 -12.68 -5.80
N ILE A 101 -10.19 -13.93 -5.40
CA ILE A 101 -10.77 -14.52 -4.19
C ILE A 101 -9.70 -14.51 -3.11
N HIS A 102 -10.08 -14.11 -1.90
CA HIS A 102 -9.20 -14.14 -0.74
C HIS A 102 -9.95 -14.68 0.47
N ILE A 103 -9.21 -15.38 1.33
CA ILE A 103 -9.74 -15.99 2.55
C ILE A 103 -8.81 -15.62 3.69
N LYS A 104 -9.42 -15.19 4.81
CA LYS A 104 -8.76 -15.01 6.10
C LYS A 104 -9.37 -15.96 7.12
N GLN A 105 -8.53 -16.83 7.67
CA GLN A 105 -8.90 -17.70 8.79
C GLN A 105 -8.37 -17.09 10.09
N LEU A 106 -9.23 -16.91 11.08
CA LEU A 106 -8.85 -16.49 12.43
C LEU A 106 -8.41 -17.68 13.29
N GLN A 107 -7.67 -17.41 14.36
CA GLN A 107 -7.41 -18.41 15.39
C GLN A 107 -8.73 -18.82 16.09
N ASN A 108 -8.82 -20.08 16.49
CA ASN A 108 -9.94 -20.60 17.29
C ASN A 108 -9.78 -20.22 18.76
#